data_AF-A0A2P8D6W0-F1
#
_entry.id   AF-A0A2P8D6W0-F1
#
_cell.length_a   1.000
_cell.length_b   1.000
_cell.length_c   1.000
_cell.angle_alpha   90.00
_cell.angle_beta   90.00
_cell.angle_gamma   90.00
#
_symmetry.space_group_name_H-M   'P 1'
#
loop_
_entity.id
_entity.type
_entity.pdbx_description
1 polymer ?
#
loop_
_entity_poly.entity_id
_entity_poly.type
_entity_poly.pdbx_seq_one_letter_code
_entity_poly.pdbx_strand_id
1 'polypeptide(L)'
;MTDPRAAGGALAEPPSAQRTTDDTELNELTTLAVQGDHGAVDSLIREIRPMVFRYCRARLGRVSGYVHYSDDVAQEVCIALLAALPRYQDRGRPFAAFVFGIAAHKVADALRAPSRDVPTDTVPERPDDAPGPEDSTVRTIEAERARALLGMLPEQQRRLLVMRVIAGLSADETGHLLGMTAGAVRVAQHRALARLREVALAQRLF
;
A
#
# COMPACT_ATOMS: atom_id res chain seq x y z
N MET A 1 -53.69 -4.26 -12.36
CA MET A 1 -52.39 -4.09 -13.05
C MET A 1 -51.75 -2.87 -12.43
N THR A 2 -50.98 -3.09 -11.36
CA THR A 2 -50.44 -2.04 -10.48
C THR A 2 -48.96 -1.98 -10.75
N ASP A 3 -48.48 -0.82 -11.19
CA ASP A 3 -47.08 -0.57 -11.55
C ASP A 3 -46.24 -0.39 -10.27
N PRO A 4 -45.20 -1.21 -10.01
CA PRO A 4 -44.33 -1.07 -8.85
C PRO A 4 -42.93 -0.63 -9.31
N ARG A 5 -42.72 0.67 -9.46
CA ARG A 5 -41.37 1.25 -9.58
C ARG A 5 -41.23 2.52 -8.76
N ALA A 6 -41.26 2.34 -7.44
CA ALA A 6 -40.69 3.27 -6.47
C ALA A 6 -39.84 2.47 -5.48
N ALA A 7 -38.72 1.92 -5.97
CA ALA A 7 -37.61 1.48 -5.12
C ALA A 7 -36.42 2.36 -5.49
N GLY A 8 -36.30 3.48 -4.78
CA GLY A 8 -35.10 4.30 -4.79
C GLY A 8 -33.95 3.44 -4.27
N GLY A 9 -33.15 2.91 -5.19
CA GLY A 9 -31.85 2.37 -4.86
C GLY A 9 -31.02 3.50 -4.29
N ALA A 10 -30.67 3.39 -3.00
CA ALA A 10 -29.64 4.21 -2.38
C ALA A 10 -28.39 4.13 -3.27
N LEU A 11 -28.15 5.21 -4.01
CA LEU A 11 -26.91 5.41 -4.73
C LEU A 11 -25.81 5.38 -3.67
N ALA A 12 -24.97 4.34 -3.72
CA ALA A 12 -23.72 4.30 -3.00
C ALA A 12 -23.01 5.65 -3.23
N GLU A 13 -22.63 6.31 -2.14
CA GLU A 13 -21.95 7.61 -2.22
C GLU A 13 -20.75 7.54 -3.17
N PRO A 14 -20.47 8.62 -3.92
CA PRO A 14 -19.32 8.64 -4.81
C PRO A 14 -18.04 8.38 -4.00
N PRO A 15 -17.07 7.59 -4.53
CA PRO A 15 -15.83 7.21 -3.82
C PRO A 15 -14.95 8.40 -3.40
N SER A 16 -15.31 9.63 -3.79
CA SER A 16 -14.71 10.88 -3.33
C SER A 16 -15.23 11.34 -1.95
N ALA A 17 -16.49 11.04 -1.61
CA ALA A 17 -17.10 11.47 -0.34
C ALA A 17 -16.55 10.65 0.83
N GLN A 18 -16.62 9.31 0.74
CA GLN A 18 -16.07 8.38 1.73
C GLN A 18 -14.60 8.67 2.06
N ARG A 19 -13.79 8.98 1.06
CA ARG A 19 -12.35 9.22 1.26
C ARG A 19 -12.02 10.59 1.84
N THR A 20 -12.85 11.60 1.60
CA THR A 20 -12.70 12.90 2.25
C THR A 20 -13.02 12.77 3.73
N THR A 21 -13.99 11.92 4.07
CA THR A 21 -14.30 11.52 5.45
C THR A 21 -13.14 10.74 6.06
N ASP A 22 -12.60 9.72 5.36
CA ASP A 22 -11.42 8.96 5.82
C ASP A 22 -10.20 9.86 6.08
N ASP A 23 -9.93 10.82 5.19
CA ASP A 23 -8.81 11.77 5.35
C ASP A 23 -9.03 12.71 6.56
N THR A 24 -10.29 13.09 6.82
CA THR A 24 -10.66 13.95 7.96
C THR A 24 -10.54 13.17 9.28
N GLU A 25 -11.09 11.96 9.33
CA GLU A 25 -10.98 11.04 10.47
C GLU A 25 -9.52 10.71 10.78
N LEU A 26 -8.70 10.46 9.76
CA LEU A 26 -7.27 10.20 9.91
C LEU A 26 -6.53 11.41 10.50
N ASN A 27 -6.89 12.64 10.10
CA ASN A 27 -6.31 13.86 10.65
C ASN A 27 -6.72 14.09 12.11
N GLU A 28 -7.97 13.80 12.46
CA GLU A 28 -8.46 13.86 13.85
C GLU A 28 -7.71 12.85 14.74
N LEU A 29 -7.63 11.59 14.30
CA LEU A 29 -6.85 10.55 14.98
C LEU A 29 -5.39 10.94 15.13
N THR A 30 -4.78 11.52 14.09
CA THR A 30 -3.39 12.00 14.15
C THR A 30 -3.23 13.08 15.22
N THR A 31 -4.15 14.04 15.29
CA THR A 31 -4.10 15.14 16.25
C THR A 31 -4.17 14.63 17.69
N LEU A 32 -5.11 13.73 17.98
CA LEU A 32 -5.25 13.11 19.31
C LEU A 32 -4.05 12.22 19.66
N ALA A 33 -3.56 11.45 18.70
CA ALA A 33 -2.43 10.55 18.91
C ALA A 33 -1.11 11.30 19.19
N VAL A 34 -0.90 12.46 18.56
CA VAL A 34 0.23 13.37 18.85
C VAL A 34 0.16 13.93 20.27
N GLN A 35 -1.05 14.16 20.79
CA GLN A 35 -1.28 14.60 22.17
C GLN A 35 -1.10 13.47 23.21
N GLY A 36 -0.80 12.25 22.77
CA GLY A 36 -0.54 11.10 23.64
C GLY A 36 -1.79 10.28 23.97
N ASP A 37 -2.92 10.48 23.28
CA ASP A 37 -4.09 9.62 23.44
C ASP A 37 -3.78 8.21 22.91
N HIS A 38 -3.66 7.25 23.83
CA HIS A 38 -3.34 5.86 23.51
C HIS A 38 -4.40 5.17 22.64
N GLY A 39 -5.68 5.52 22.79
CA GLY A 39 -6.76 4.97 21.98
C GLY A 39 -6.72 5.50 20.55
N ALA A 40 -6.37 6.78 20.39
CA ALA A 40 -6.13 7.38 19.07
C ALA A 40 -4.89 6.79 18.40
N VAL A 41 -3.80 6.54 19.14
CA VAL A 41 -2.60 5.86 18.62
C VAL A 41 -2.95 4.47 18.07
N ASP A 42 -3.67 3.66 18.84
CA ASP A 42 -4.06 2.32 18.41
C ASP A 42 -4.95 2.36 17.16
N SER A 43 -5.93 3.25 17.13
CA SER A 43 -6.84 3.44 15.99
C SER A 43 -6.08 3.90 14.75
N LEU A 44 -5.17 4.86 14.91
CA LEU A 44 -4.32 5.38 13.83
C LEU A 44 -3.44 4.28 13.22
N ILE A 45 -2.79 3.47 14.06
CA ILE A 45 -1.96 2.35 13.59
C ILE A 45 -2.82 1.28 12.91
N ARG A 46 -3.99 0.97 13.45
CA ARG A 46 -4.94 0.01 12.87
C ARG A 46 -5.33 0.40 11.45
N GLU A 47 -5.57 1.69 11.21
CA GLU A 47 -5.94 2.23 9.90
C GLU A 47 -4.76 2.23 8.92
N ILE A 48 -3.59 2.67 9.37
CA ILE A 48 -2.40 2.80 8.52
C ILE A 48 -1.78 1.45 8.14
N ARG A 49 -1.78 0.49 9.07
CA ARG A 49 -1.03 -0.77 8.93
C ARG A 49 -1.37 -1.54 7.64
N PRO A 50 -2.63 -1.77 7.25
CA PRO A 50 -2.95 -2.46 6.00
C PRO A 50 -2.34 -1.79 4.76
N MET A 51 -2.33 -0.46 4.70
CA MET A 51 -1.76 0.30 3.58
C MET A 51 -0.24 0.12 3.49
N VAL A 52 0.45 0.18 4.63
CA VAL A 52 1.90 -0.03 4.72
C VAL A 52 2.30 -1.44 4.30
N PHE A 53 1.59 -2.47 4.78
CA PHE A 53 1.84 -3.86 4.40
C PHE A 53 1.64 -4.09 2.90
N ARG A 54 0.55 -3.55 2.32
CA ARG A 54 0.31 -3.63 0.87
C ARG A 54 1.43 -2.97 0.07
N TYR A 55 1.93 -1.83 0.52
CA TYR A 55 3.04 -1.13 -0.10
C TYR A 55 4.35 -1.90 -0.05
N CYS A 56 4.76 -2.36 1.13
CA CYS A 56 6.01 -3.09 1.31
C CYS A 56 6.01 -4.39 0.50
N ARG A 57 4.94 -5.18 0.57
CA ARG A 57 4.79 -6.41 -0.24
C ARG A 57 4.86 -6.13 -1.74
N ALA A 58 4.22 -5.05 -2.21
CA ALA A 58 4.25 -4.69 -3.63
C ALA A 58 5.63 -4.21 -4.11
N ARG A 59 6.42 -3.58 -3.22
CA ARG A 59 7.75 -3.07 -3.54
C ARG A 59 8.87 -4.10 -3.39
N LEU A 60 8.73 -5.02 -2.43
CA LEU A 60 9.76 -5.99 -2.04
C LEU A 60 9.47 -7.41 -2.52
N GLY A 61 8.27 -7.73 -2.98
CA GLY A 61 7.88 -9.09 -3.39
C GLY A 61 8.67 -9.69 -4.56
N ARG A 62 9.62 -8.94 -5.16
CA ARG A 62 10.54 -9.41 -6.20
C ARG A 62 11.90 -9.88 -5.65
N VAL A 63 12.23 -9.50 -4.41
CA VAL A 63 13.47 -9.92 -3.75
C VAL A 63 13.24 -11.36 -3.30
N SER A 64 13.61 -12.30 -4.18
CA SER A 64 13.43 -13.73 -4.02
C SER A 64 14.07 -14.21 -2.70
N GLY A 65 13.30 -14.94 -1.90
CA GLY A 65 13.80 -15.66 -0.73
C GLY A 65 12.89 -15.62 0.50
N TYR A 66 12.27 -14.47 0.81
CA TYR A 66 11.66 -14.29 2.15
C TYR A 66 10.38 -13.44 2.08
N VAL A 67 9.22 -14.08 1.98
CA VAL A 67 7.91 -13.42 2.14
C VAL A 67 7.86 -12.63 3.46
N HIS A 68 8.49 -13.17 4.51
CA HIS A 68 8.65 -12.52 5.82
C HIS A 68 9.40 -11.19 5.76
N TYR A 69 10.36 -11.02 4.85
CA TYR A 69 11.18 -9.81 4.82
C TYR A 69 10.37 -8.55 4.50
N SER A 70 9.33 -8.66 3.66
CA SER A 70 8.46 -7.52 3.35
C SER A 70 7.55 -7.13 4.52
N ASP A 71 7.13 -8.10 5.34
CA ASP A 71 6.30 -7.87 6.52
C ASP A 71 7.14 -7.34 7.68
N ASP A 72 8.40 -7.77 7.81
CA ASP A 72 9.36 -7.23 8.77
C ASP A 72 9.63 -5.75 8.49
N VAL A 73 9.86 -5.38 7.22
CA VAL A 73 10.00 -3.97 6.82
C VAL A 73 8.72 -3.18 7.12
N ALA A 74 7.54 -3.75 6.92
CA ALA A 74 6.29 -3.10 7.26
C ALA A 74 6.14 -2.86 8.79
N GLN A 75 6.57 -3.83 9.60
CA GLN A 75 6.61 -3.67 11.07
C GLN A 75 7.60 -2.60 11.49
N GLU A 76 8.80 -2.55 10.89
CA GLU A 76 9.77 -1.48 11.14
C GLU A 76 9.20 -0.09 10.82
N VAL A 77 8.38 0.02 9.77
CA VAL A 77 7.68 1.27 9.43
C VAL A 77 6.68 1.64 10.53
N CYS A 78 5.88 0.70 11.03
CA CYS A 78 4.94 0.96 12.14
C CYS A 78 5.67 1.38 13.42
N ILE A 79 6.80 0.74 13.75
CA ILE A 79 7.63 1.10 14.91
C ILE A 79 8.23 2.50 14.72
N ALA A 80 8.79 2.79 13.54
CA ALA A 80 9.34 4.11 13.22
C ALA A 80 8.26 5.20 13.27
N LEU A 81 7.04 4.89 12.81
CA LEU A 81 5.90 5.79 12.91
C LEU A 81 5.56 6.10 14.37
N LEU A 82 5.42 5.07 15.21
CA LEU A 82 5.16 5.24 16.65
C LEU A 82 6.25 6.09 17.34
N ALA A 83 7.52 5.87 16.99
CA ALA A 83 8.63 6.64 17.55
C ALA A 83 8.68 8.10 17.06
N ALA A 84 8.17 8.36 15.85
CA ALA A 84 8.14 9.69 15.25
C ALA A 84 6.90 10.50 15.62
N LEU A 85 5.79 9.83 15.96
CA LEU A 85 4.49 10.45 16.23
C LEU A 85 4.53 11.58 17.27
N PRO A 86 5.22 11.45 18.43
CA PRO A 86 5.28 12.54 19.41
C PRO A 86 6.00 13.81 18.91
N ARG A 87 6.77 13.70 17.82
CA ARG A 87 7.50 14.81 17.20
C ARG A 87 6.87 15.23 15.87
N TYR A 88 5.76 14.62 15.48
CA TYR A 88 5.07 14.96 14.26
C TYR A 88 4.55 16.39 14.33
N GLN A 89 4.73 17.12 13.23
CA GLN A 89 4.23 18.47 13.06
C GLN A 89 3.43 18.48 11.76
N ASP A 90 2.18 18.93 11.83
CA ASP A 90 1.41 19.19 10.63
C ASP A 90 2.06 20.37 9.87
N ARG A 91 2.46 20.10 8.63
CA ARG A 91 3.08 21.07 7.72
C ARG A 91 2.21 21.32 6.48
N GLY A 92 0.90 21.09 6.59
CA GLY A 92 -0.03 21.16 5.47
C GLY A 92 0.21 20.05 4.45
N ARG A 93 0.65 18.88 4.92
CA ARG A 93 0.80 17.67 4.10
C ARG A 93 -0.07 16.58 4.70
N PRO A 94 -0.76 15.76 3.89
CA PRO A 94 -1.52 14.64 4.40
C PRO A 94 -0.67 13.72 5.28
N PHE A 95 -1.23 13.22 6.38
CA PHE A 95 -0.51 12.35 7.29
C PHE A 95 -0.01 11.06 6.62
N ALA A 96 -0.82 10.46 5.72
CA ALA A 96 -0.38 9.30 4.96
C ALA A 96 0.86 9.61 4.12
N ALA A 97 1.02 10.85 3.63
CA ALA A 97 2.21 11.23 2.90
C ALA A 97 3.48 11.18 3.77
N PHE A 98 3.37 11.53 5.05
CA PHE A 98 4.44 11.39 6.03
C PHE A 98 4.77 9.91 6.29
N VAL A 99 3.76 9.08 6.56
CA VAL A 99 3.92 7.63 6.78
C VAL A 99 4.61 6.96 5.60
N PHE A 100 4.16 7.25 4.38
CA PHE A 100 4.71 6.63 3.18
C PHE A 100 6.08 7.17 2.80
N GLY A 101 6.46 8.35 3.30
CA GLY A 101 7.85 8.80 3.29
C GLY A 101 8.75 7.87 4.10
N ILE A 102 8.35 7.52 5.33
CA ILE A 102 9.06 6.53 6.17
C ILE A 102 9.13 5.18 5.45
N ALA A 103 8.00 4.71 4.92
CA ALA A 103 7.93 3.44 4.20
C ALA A 103 8.84 3.40 2.97
N ALA A 104 8.88 4.48 2.18
CA ALA A 104 9.72 4.59 1.00
C ALA A 104 11.21 4.53 1.37
N HIS A 105 11.62 5.19 2.46
CA HIS A 105 12.99 5.12 2.98
C HIS A 105 13.35 3.69 3.40
N LYS A 106 12.54 3.06 4.25
CA LYS A 106 12.76 1.69 4.73
C LYS A 106 12.82 0.66 3.60
N VAL A 107 11.91 0.77 2.63
CA VAL A 107 11.94 -0.07 1.42
C VAL A 107 13.20 0.17 0.59
N ALA A 108 13.63 1.43 0.43
CA ALA A 108 14.84 1.73 -0.32
C ALA A 108 16.10 1.19 0.38
N ASP A 109 16.16 1.26 1.70
CA ASP A 109 17.26 0.70 2.49
C ASP A 109 17.28 -0.83 2.40
N ALA A 110 16.12 -1.46 2.50
CA ALA A 110 15.96 -2.90 2.31
C ALA A 110 16.41 -3.37 0.91
N LEU A 111 16.12 -2.58 -0.14
CA LEU A 111 16.57 -2.87 -1.51
C LEU A 111 18.07 -2.63 -1.74
N ARG A 112 18.72 -1.79 -0.92
CA ARG A 112 20.16 -1.50 -0.99
C ARG A 112 21.00 -2.47 -0.16
N ALA A 113 20.40 -3.10 0.85
CA ALA A 113 21.08 -4.10 1.65
C ALA A 113 21.54 -5.23 0.72
N PRO A 114 22.82 -5.67 0.80
CA PRO A 114 23.24 -6.87 0.09
C PRO A 114 22.31 -8.00 0.52
N SER A 115 21.83 -8.83 -0.43
CA SER A 115 21.06 -10.03 -0.11
C SER A 115 21.78 -10.73 1.03
N ARG A 116 21.16 -10.69 2.22
CA ARG A 116 21.67 -11.46 3.34
C ARG A 116 21.37 -12.90 2.98
N ASP A 117 22.30 -13.54 2.29
CA ASP A 117 22.51 -14.97 2.48
C ASP A 117 22.91 -15.09 3.94
N VAL A 118 21.92 -15.26 4.82
CA VAL A 118 22.15 -15.76 6.16
C VAL A 118 22.28 -17.27 5.97
N PRO A 119 23.46 -17.87 6.17
CA PRO A 119 23.55 -19.32 6.26
C PRO A 119 22.82 -19.72 7.54
N THR A 120 21.57 -20.18 7.43
CA THR A 120 20.90 -20.86 8.54
C THR A 120 21.39 -22.30 8.56
N ASP A 121 22.41 -22.58 9.37
CA ASP A 121 22.90 -23.93 9.66
C ASP A 121 21.95 -24.74 10.59
N THR A 122 20.70 -24.29 10.75
CA THR A 122 19.68 -25.01 11.51
C THR A 122 18.33 -24.78 10.86
N VAL A 123 17.77 -25.82 10.24
CA VAL A 123 16.34 -25.87 9.88
C VAL A 123 15.57 -26.17 11.18
N PRO A 124 14.75 -25.24 11.71
CA PRO A 124 13.84 -25.59 12.78
C PRO A 124 12.70 -26.40 12.17
N GLU A 125 12.61 -27.67 12.55
CA GLU A 125 11.47 -28.53 12.22
C GLU A 125 10.28 -28.07 13.08
N ARG A 126 9.61 -27.01 12.64
CA ARG A 126 8.32 -26.55 13.16
C ARG A 126 7.25 -26.93 12.15
N PRO A 127 6.12 -27.54 12.57
CA PRO A 127 4.96 -27.66 11.72
C PRO A 127 4.59 -26.28 11.17
N ASP A 128 4.43 -26.21 9.86
CA ASP A 128 3.92 -25.03 9.18
C ASP A 128 2.42 -24.92 9.47
N ASP A 129 2.04 -23.98 10.34
CA ASP A 129 0.63 -23.66 10.64
C ASP A 129 -0.02 -22.79 9.52
N ALA A 130 0.61 -22.70 8.34
CA ALA A 130 -0.01 -22.09 7.18
C ALA A 130 -1.26 -22.89 6.72
N PRO A 131 -2.38 -22.22 6.40
CA PRO A 131 -3.55 -22.89 5.85
C PRO A 131 -3.20 -23.62 4.54
N GLY A 132 -3.71 -24.84 4.37
CA GLY A 132 -3.36 -25.77 3.28
C GLY A 132 -3.53 -25.20 1.84
N PRO A 133 -2.80 -25.75 0.85
CA PRO A 133 -2.48 -25.08 -0.42
C PRO A 133 -3.58 -25.11 -1.49
N GLU A 134 -4.80 -25.49 -1.15
CA GLU A 134 -5.74 -26.03 -2.15
C GLU A 134 -6.68 -24.96 -2.74
N ASP A 135 -6.92 -23.84 -2.03
CA ASP A 135 -7.66 -22.66 -2.53
C ASP A 135 -6.78 -21.40 -2.71
N SER A 136 -5.52 -21.42 -2.23
CA SER A 136 -4.60 -20.27 -2.23
C SER A 136 -3.73 -20.17 -3.49
N THR A 137 -3.64 -21.24 -4.28
CA THR A 137 -2.71 -21.35 -5.41
C THR A 137 -3.07 -20.38 -6.55
N VAL A 138 -4.35 -20.25 -6.93
CA VAL A 138 -4.77 -19.36 -8.03
C VAL A 138 -4.52 -17.89 -7.68
N ARG A 139 -4.92 -17.45 -6.49
CA ARG A 139 -4.70 -16.07 -6.01
C ARG A 139 -3.21 -15.73 -5.92
N THR A 140 -2.39 -16.70 -5.51
CA THR A 140 -0.94 -16.54 -5.45
C THR A 140 -0.33 -16.38 -6.85
N ILE A 141 -0.73 -17.23 -7.80
CA ILE A 141 -0.29 -17.13 -9.21
C ILE A 141 -0.73 -15.80 -9.84
N GLU A 142 -1.97 -15.37 -9.61
CA GLU A 142 -2.45 -14.08 -10.11
C GLU A 142 -1.70 -12.89 -9.50
N ALA A 143 -1.41 -12.94 -8.20
CA ALA A 143 -0.61 -11.92 -7.52
C ALA A 143 0.83 -11.86 -8.07
N GLU A 144 1.45 -13.02 -8.31
CA GLU A 144 2.78 -13.10 -8.95
C GLU A 144 2.76 -12.55 -10.37
N ARG A 145 1.75 -12.88 -11.18
CA ARG A 145 1.58 -12.31 -12.52
C ARG A 145 1.39 -10.79 -12.47
N ALA A 146 0.58 -10.28 -11.55
CA ALA A 146 0.39 -8.84 -11.37
C ALA A 146 1.70 -8.14 -10.98
N ARG A 147 2.48 -8.74 -10.06
CA ARG A 147 3.82 -8.25 -9.70
C ARG A 147 4.76 -8.29 -10.90
N ALA A 148 4.73 -9.36 -11.70
CA ALA A 148 5.52 -9.54 -12.92
C ALA A 148 5.26 -8.44 -13.94
N LEU A 149 3.99 -8.13 -14.22
CA LEU A 149 3.58 -7.06 -15.12
C LEU A 149 3.98 -5.67 -14.60
N LEU A 150 3.76 -5.39 -13.31
CA LEU A 150 4.10 -4.10 -12.70
C LEU A 150 5.59 -3.78 -12.79
N GLY A 151 6.47 -4.78 -12.68
CA GLY A 151 7.91 -4.57 -12.79
C GLY A 151 8.44 -4.42 -14.22
N MET A 152 7.59 -4.55 -15.24
CA MET A 152 7.93 -4.16 -16.61
C MET A 152 7.67 -2.69 -16.89
N LEU A 153 6.94 -2.01 -16.00
CA LEU A 153 6.74 -0.57 -16.12
C LEU A 153 8.01 0.19 -15.71
N PRO A 154 8.26 1.37 -16.29
CA PRO A 154 9.24 2.31 -15.76
C PRO A 154 9.03 2.54 -14.26
N GLU A 155 10.12 2.66 -13.50
CA GLU A 155 10.08 2.69 -12.04
C GLU A 155 9.08 3.71 -11.50
N GLN A 156 9.05 4.92 -12.06
CA GLN A 156 8.16 5.98 -11.61
C GLN A 156 6.67 5.65 -11.84
N GLN A 157 6.33 4.99 -12.95
CA GLN A 157 4.96 4.54 -13.22
C GLN A 157 4.56 3.42 -12.27
N ARG A 158 5.46 2.46 -12.03
CA ARG A 158 5.27 1.39 -11.05
C ARG A 158 5.03 1.96 -9.65
N ARG A 159 5.89 2.88 -9.18
CA ARG A 159 5.73 3.55 -7.87
C ARG A 159 4.38 4.24 -7.75
N LEU A 160 3.98 4.97 -8.79
CA LEU A 160 2.69 5.66 -8.83
C LEU A 160 1.51 4.68 -8.73
N LEU A 161 1.52 3.57 -9.48
CA LEU A 161 0.45 2.57 -9.41
C LEU A 161 0.43 1.83 -8.06
N VAL A 162 1.60 1.51 -7.51
CA VAL A 162 1.69 0.90 -6.17
C VAL A 162 1.04 1.82 -5.13
N MET A 163 1.33 3.12 -5.14
CA MET A 163 0.72 4.06 -4.20
C MET A 163 -0.79 4.21 -4.44
N ARG A 164 -1.22 4.47 -5.69
CA ARG A 164 -2.62 4.81 -5.99
C ARG A 164 -3.58 3.63 -5.97
N VAL A 165 -3.13 2.45 -6.39
CA VAL A 165 -4.00 1.29 -6.63
C VAL A 165 -3.82 0.22 -5.57
N ILE A 166 -2.58 -0.04 -5.13
CA ILE A 166 -2.31 -1.14 -4.20
C ILE A 166 -2.34 -0.67 -2.75
N ALA A 167 -1.58 0.38 -2.42
CA ALA A 167 -1.59 0.96 -1.09
C ALA A 167 -2.88 1.72 -0.83
N GLY A 168 -3.42 2.37 -1.86
CA GLY A 168 -4.68 3.10 -1.77
C GLY A 168 -4.48 4.52 -1.26
N LEU A 169 -3.41 5.21 -1.67
CA LEU A 169 -3.25 6.64 -1.41
C LEU A 169 -4.14 7.46 -2.34
N SER A 170 -4.56 8.64 -1.89
CA SER A 170 -5.22 9.69 -2.67
C SER A 170 -4.27 10.29 -3.73
N ALA A 171 -4.83 11.05 -4.68
CA ALA A 171 -4.01 11.69 -5.72
C ALA A 171 -3.17 12.82 -5.13
N ASP A 172 -3.68 13.44 -4.06
CA ASP A 172 -3.02 14.51 -3.33
C ASP A 172 -1.84 13.97 -2.50
N GLU A 173 -2.09 12.93 -1.71
CA GLU A 173 -1.07 12.21 -0.93
C GLU A 173 0.07 11.69 -1.83
N THR A 174 -0.30 11.05 -2.94
CA THR A 174 0.68 10.56 -3.92
C THR A 174 1.46 11.71 -4.55
N GLY A 175 0.80 12.86 -4.78
CA GLY A 175 1.41 14.06 -5.33
C GLY A 175 2.50 14.60 -4.41
N HIS A 176 2.21 14.68 -3.11
CA HIS A 176 3.18 15.08 -2.09
C HIS A 176 4.41 14.17 -2.04
N LEU A 177 4.23 12.85 -2.22
CA LEU A 177 5.35 11.91 -2.27
C LEU A 177 6.19 12.01 -3.55
N LEU A 178 5.54 12.22 -4.68
CA LEU A 178 6.18 12.17 -6.00
C LEU A 178 6.63 13.54 -6.51
N GLY A 179 6.36 14.62 -5.77
CA GLY A 179 6.61 15.98 -6.24
C GLY A 179 5.73 16.38 -7.43
N MET A 180 4.49 15.90 -7.45
CA MET A 180 3.53 16.09 -8.54
C MET A 180 2.26 16.76 -8.02
N THR A 181 1.56 17.51 -8.88
CA THR A 181 0.21 17.98 -8.54
C THR A 181 -0.78 16.82 -8.58
N ALA A 182 -1.87 16.87 -7.79
CA ALA A 182 -2.91 15.85 -7.83
C ALA A 182 -3.49 15.65 -9.25
N GLY A 183 -3.58 16.72 -10.06
CA GLY A 183 -3.97 16.63 -11.46
C GLY A 183 -2.97 15.83 -12.30
N ALA A 184 -1.68 16.12 -12.16
CA ALA A 184 -0.62 15.37 -12.84
C ALA A 184 -0.60 13.89 -12.41
N VAL A 185 -0.86 13.58 -11.14
CA VAL A 185 -0.98 12.20 -10.65
C VAL A 185 -2.12 11.46 -11.36
N ARG A 186 -3.31 12.06 -11.49
CA ARG A 186 -4.45 11.41 -12.19
C ARG A 186 -4.13 11.12 -13.65
N VAL A 187 -3.50 12.07 -14.35
CA VAL A 187 -3.07 11.89 -15.75
C VAL A 187 -2.01 10.79 -15.86
N ALA A 188 -0.99 10.82 -15.00
CA ALA A 188 0.06 9.82 -14.99
C ALA A 188 -0.47 8.42 -14.62
N GLN A 189 -1.44 8.32 -13.71
CA GLN A 189 -2.15 7.08 -13.38
C GLN A 189 -2.85 6.49 -14.60
N HIS A 190 -3.60 7.32 -15.34
CA HIS A 190 -4.28 6.87 -16.55
C HIS A 190 -3.28 6.33 -17.58
N ARG A 191 -2.18 7.05 -17.83
CA ARG A 191 -1.11 6.63 -18.76
C ARG A 191 -0.43 5.34 -18.32
N ALA A 192 -0.11 5.21 -17.02
CA ALA A 192 0.51 4.01 -16.47
C ALA A 192 -0.40 2.77 -16.57
N LEU A 193 -1.71 2.93 -16.34
CA LEU A 193 -2.68 1.86 -16.52
C LEU A 193 -2.83 1.45 -17.99
N ALA A 194 -2.84 2.41 -18.93
CA ALA A 194 -2.85 2.11 -20.37
C ALA A 194 -1.60 1.31 -20.76
N ARG A 195 -0.41 1.72 -20.30
CA ARG A 195 0.83 1.00 -20.55
C ARG A 195 0.82 -0.40 -19.94
N LEU A 196 0.30 -0.56 -18.72
CA LEU A 196 0.19 -1.85 -18.08
C LEU A 196 -0.71 -2.81 -18.88
N ARG A 197 -1.80 -2.30 -19.48
CA ARG A 197 -2.66 -3.07 -20.38
C ARG A 197 -1.91 -3.50 -21.65
N GLU A 198 -1.17 -2.60 -22.28
CA GLU A 198 -0.34 -2.94 -23.45
C GLU A 198 0.66 -4.05 -23.14
N VAL A 199 1.37 -3.92 -22.01
CA VAL A 199 2.34 -4.91 -21.55
C VAL A 199 1.65 -6.25 -21.27
N ALA A 200 0.50 -6.23 -20.61
CA ALA A 200 -0.27 -7.44 -20.33
C ALA A 200 -0.76 -8.14 -21.60
N LEU A 201 -1.18 -7.39 -22.62
CA LEU A 201 -1.55 -7.94 -23.93
C LEU A 201 -0.33 -8.50 -24.67
N ALA A 202 0.82 -7.83 -24.61
CA ALA A 202 2.06 -8.32 -25.21
C ALA A 202 2.59 -9.58 -24.51
N GLN A 203 2.32 -9.75 -23.21
CA GLN A 203 2.65 -10.95 -22.45
C GLN A 203 1.64 -12.10 -22.60
N ARG A 204 0.48 -11.88 -23.25
CA ARG A 204 -0.44 -12.96 -23.67
C ARG A 204 0.06 -13.67 -24.92
N LEU A 205 1.28 -14.21 -24.86
CA LEU A 205 1.58 -15.44 -25.56
C LEU A 205 1.05 -16.58 -24.69
N PHE A 206 0.01 -17.23 -25.22
CA PHE A 206 -0.99 -18.16 -24.64
C PHE A 206 -2.21 -17.47 -24.01
#